data_AF-A0A923I676-F1
#
_entry.id   AF-A0A923I676-F1
#
_cell.length_a   1.000
_cell.length_b   1.000
_cell.length_c   1.000
_cell.angle_alpha   90.00
_cell.angle_beta   90.00
_cell.angle_gamma   90.00
#
_symmetry.space_group_name_H-M   'P 1'
#
loop_
_entity.id
_entity.type
_entity.pdbx_description
1 polymer ?
#
loop_
_entity_poly.entity_id
_entity_poly.type
_entity_poly.pdbx_seq_one_letter_code
_entity_poly.pdbx_strand_id
1 'polypeptide(L)'
;MKERIRDAVVTCFVSFTVLILCYAALDLAGWIWPLDSRQALRLFALTAAIGALIQLTALLPVQRLSGQLLLQFADVAAVVFGLGGLMGVFPWEGPVLLLVGGMLTFTYFASLLIFRLIEFSCNRRDSARINRMLARTQGRTGGDR
;
A
#
# COMPACT_ATOMS: atom_id res chain seq x y z
N MET A 1 22.59 1.47 -3.12
CA MET A 1 22.12 0.07 -3.32
C MET A 1 21.95 -0.67 -1.99
N LYS A 2 22.96 -0.68 -1.10
CA LYS A 2 22.88 -1.31 0.23
C LYS A 2 21.75 -0.76 1.13
N GLU A 3 21.52 0.55 1.12
CA GLU A 3 20.41 1.22 1.84
C GLU A 3 19.03 0.77 1.32
N ARG A 4 18.83 0.71 -0.01
CA ARG A 4 17.54 0.27 -0.60
C ARG A 4 17.18 -1.17 -0.26
N ILE A 5 18.19 -2.07 -0.24
CA ILE A 5 17.98 -3.47 0.11
C ILE A 5 17.58 -3.58 1.60
N ARG A 6 18.24 -2.84 2.48
CA ARG A 6 17.90 -2.81 3.91
C ARG A 6 16.46 -2.33 4.12
N ASP A 7 16.06 -1.24 3.48
CA ASP A 7 14.72 -0.68 3.63
C ASP A 7 13.63 -1.62 3.12
N ALA A 8 13.89 -2.34 2.03
CA ALA A 8 12.95 -3.32 1.51
C ALA A 8 12.85 -4.57 2.37
N VAL A 9 13.97 -5.04 2.93
CA VAL A 9 13.97 -6.14 3.89
C VAL A 9 13.17 -5.76 5.14
N VAL A 10 13.41 -4.57 5.70
CA VAL A 10 12.64 -4.05 6.85
C VAL A 10 11.16 -3.97 6.50
N THR A 11 10.82 -3.45 5.33
CA THR A 11 9.42 -3.34 4.87
C THR A 11 8.77 -4.71 4.77
N CYS A 12 9.45 -5.73 4.21
CA CYS A 12 8.93 -7.09 4.13
C CYS A 12 8.68 -7.70 5.52
N PHE A 13 9.63 -7.52 6.44
CA PHE A 13 9.48 -8.01 7.81
C PHE A 13 8.32 -7.34 8.53
N VAL A 14 8.23 -6.00 8.47
CA VAL A 14 7.14 -5.25 9.11
C VAL A 14 5.79 -5.65 8.50
N SER A 15 5.68 -5.72 7.16
CA SER A 15 4.46 -6.14 6.49
C SER A 15 4.04 -7.55 6.87
N PHE A 16 4.99 -8.50 6.92
CA PHE A 16 4.69 -9.88 7.32
C PHE A 16 4.28 -9.97 8.80
N THR A 17 4.96 -9.27 9.69
CA THR A 17 4.61 -9.23 11.12
C THR A 17 3.21 -8.67 11.33
N VAL A 18 2.87 -7.57 10.66
CA VAL A 18 1.51 -6.99 10.73
C VAL A 18 0.48 -7.97 10.18
N LEU A 19 0.77 -8.65 9.08
CA LEU A 19 -0.15 -9.63 8.48
C LEU A 19 -0.42 -10.80 9.43
N ILE A 20 0.62 -11.38 10.03
CA ILE A 20 0.48 -12.46 11.02
C ILE A 20 -0.23 -11.98 12.28
N LEU A 21 0.00 -10.74 12.73
CA LEU A 21 -0.69 -10.18 13.88
C LEU A 21 -2.19 -10.00 13.62
N CYS A 22 -2.56 -9.48 12.44
CA CYS A 22 -3.96 -9.40 12.02
C CYS A 22 -4.59 -10.79 11.92
N TYR A 23 -3.87 -11.77 11.37
CA TYR A 23 -4.34 -13.14 11.32
C TYR A 23 -4.61 -13.71 12.71
N ALA A 24 -3.64 -13.58 13.63
CA ALA A 24 -3.75 -14.06 15.00
C ALA A 24 -4.92 -13.40 15.74
N ALA A 25 -5.16 -12.10 15.51
CA ALA A 25 -6.31 -11.40 16.08
C ALA A 25 -7.65 -11.95 15.56
N LEU A 26 -7.73 -12.29 14.27
CA LEU A 26 -8.93 -12.86 13.66
C LEU A 26 -9.15 -14.33 14.04
N ASP A 27 -8.07 -15.08 14.26
CA ASP A 27 -8.10 -16.44 14.82
C ASP A 27 -8.61 -16.43 16.27
N LEU A 28 -8.12 -15.47 17.08
CA LEU A 28 -8.66 -15.20 18.44
C LEU A 28 -10.15 -14.85 18.43
N ALA A 29 -10.65 -14.21 17.37
CA ALA A 29 -12.07 -13.92 17.19
C ALA A 29 -12.89 -15.13 16.71
N GLY A 30 -12.25 -16.26 16.41
CA GLY A 30 -12.87 -17.50 15.91
C GLY A 30 -13.41 -17.40 14.49
N TRP A 31 -12.96 -16.40 13.71
CA TRP A 31 -13.49 -16.14 12.36
C TRP A 31 -12.72 -16.88 11.26
N ILE A 32 -11.57 -17.46 11.56
CA ILE A 32 -10.65 -18.05 10.57
C ILE A 32 -10.20 -19.43 11.03
N TRP A 33 -9.87 -20.29 10.07
CA TRP A 33 -9.20 -21.57 10.34
C TRP A 33 -7.78 -21.36 10.90
N PRO A 34 -7.24 -22.32 11.66
CA PRO A 34 -5.85 -22.25 12.13
C PRO A 34 -4.87 -22.29 10.95
N LEU A 35 -3.89 -21.37 10.96
CA LEU A 35 -2.86 -21.29 9.92
C LEU A 35 -1.82 -22.39 10.15
N ASP A 36 -1.60 -23.24 9.14
CA ASP A 36 -0.53 -24.24 9.21
C ASP A 36 0.85 -23.59 8.98
N SER A 37 1.90 -24.15 9.59
CA SER A 37 3.28 -23.63 9.51
C SER A 37 3.78 -23.56 8.07
N ARG A 38 3.38 -24.52 7.24
CA ARG A 38 3.71 -24.54 5.80
C ARG A 38 3.03 -23.40 5.04
N GLN A 39 1.82 -23.02 5.42
CA GLN A 39 1.09 -21.91 4.80
C GLN A 39 1.69 -20.57 5.21
N ALA A 40 2.10 -20.42 6.47
CA ALA A 40 2.83 -19.24 6.94
C ALA A 40 4.11 -18.99 6.11
N LEU A 41 4.88 -20.04 5.84
CA LEU A 41 6.11 -19.94 5.05
C LEU A 41 5.82 -19.54 3.58
N ARG A 42 4.73 -20.06 3.00
CA ARG A 42 4.29 -19.66 1.65
C ARG A 42 3.85 -18.20 1.60
N LEU A 43 3.11 -17.72 2.61
CA LEU A 43 2.72 -16.32 2.73
C LEU A 43 3.93 -15.40 2.90
N PHE A 44 4.93 -15.82 3.68
CA PHE A 44 6.19 -15.10 3.79
C PHE A 44 6.91 -15.01 2.44
N ALA A 45 7.02 -16.13 1.72
CA ALA A 45 7.65 -16.17 0.40
C ALA A 45 6.93 -15.27 -0.62
N LEU A 46 5.59 -15.27 -0.62
CA LEU A 46 4.80 -14.37 -1.47
C LEU A 46 5.01 -12.90 -1.10
N THR A 47 5.03 -12.57 0.18
CA THR A 47 5.27 -11.19 0.65
C THR A 47 6.67 -10.70 0.24
N ALA A 48 7.68 -11.57 0.37
CA ALA A 48 9.04 -11.28 -0.09
C ALA A 48 9.12 -11.12 -1.61
N ALA A 49 8.42 -11.95 -2.38
CA ALA A 49 8.37 -11.87 -3.83
C ALA A 49 7.69 -10.57 -4.31
N ILE A 50 6.59 -10.16 -3.67
CA ILE A 50 5.94 -8.85 -3.90
C ILE A 50 6.94 -7.72 -3.66
N GLY A 51 7.62 -7.72 -2.50
CA GLY A 51 8.60 -6.68 -2.16
C GLY A 51 9.79 -6.61 -3.12
N ALA A 52 10.25 -7.76 -3.62
CA ALA A 52 11.29 -7.84 -4.64
C ALA A 52 10.80 -7.27 -5.99
N LEU A 53 9.58 -7.59 -6.39
CA LEU A 53 9.00 -7.12 -7.65
C LEU A 53 8.75 -5.61 -7.61
N ILE A 54 8.22 -5.08 -6.51
CA ILE A 54 8.03 -3.63 -6.31
C ILE A 54 9.36 -2.88 -6.36
N GLN A 55 10.44 -3.44 -5.81
CA GLN A 55 11.77 -2.83 -5.94
C GLN A 55 12.26 -2.82 -7.39
N LEU A 56 11.99 -3.88 -8.13
CA LEU A 56 12.37 -3.98 -9.54
C LEU A 56 11.59 -2.97 -10.38
N THR A 57 10.29 -2.84 -10.17
CA THR A 57 9.44 -1.86 -10.88
C THR A 57 9.68 -0.42 -10.43
N ALA A 58 10.18 -0.20 -9.20
CA ALA A 58 10.62 1.13 -8.75
C ALA A 58 11.85 1.68 -9.50
N LEU A 59 12.51 0.87 -10.33
CA LEU A 59 13.54 1.34 -11.26
C LEU A 59 12.95 2.02 -12.50
N LEU A 60 11.66 1.84 -12.77
CA LEU A 60 10.96 2.50 -13.88
C LEU A 60 10.59 3.94 -13.48
N PRO A 61 11.07 4.97 -14.20
CA PRO A 61 10.79 6.36 -13.87
C PRO A 61 9.37 6.76 -14.31
N VAL A 62 8.38 6.46 -13.47
CA VAL A 62 6.99 6.87 -13.70
C VAL A 62 6.73 8.22 -13.07
N GLN A 63 6.47 9.24 -13.89
CA GLN A 63 6.28 10.63 -13.43
C GLN A 63 4.93 10.88 -12.73
N ARG A 64 3.96 9.98 -12.88
CA ARG A 64 2.61 10.14 -12.28
C ARG A 64 2.43 9.20 -11.10
N LEU A 65 2.04 9.76 -9.96
CA LEU A 65 1.80 9.03 -8.71
C LEU A 65 0.69 7.97 -8.85
N SER A 66 -0.34 8.24 -9.65
CA SER A 66 -1.37 7.25 -9.98
C SER A 66 -0.83 6.06 -10.79
N GLY A 67 0.13 6.31 -11.68
CA GLY A 67 0.81 5.26 -12.44
C GLY A 67 1.71 4.41 -11.56
N GLN A 68 2.41 5.05 -10.62
CA GLN A 68 3.25 4.34 -9.64
C GLN A 68 2.42 3.44 -8.71
N LEU A 69 1.26 3.92 -8.24
CA LEU A 69 0.30 3.11 -7.49
C LEU A 69 -0.22 1.94 -8.32
N LEU A 70 -0.61 2.18 -9.57
CA LEU A 70 -1.11 1.13 -10.46
C LEU A 70 -0.06 0.04 -10.73
N LEU A 71 1.22 0.41 -10.88
CA LEU A 71 2.33 -0.53 -10.98
C LEU A 71 2.50 -1.39 -9.74
N GLN A 72 2.47 -0.80 -8.53
CA GLN A 72 2.56 -1.57 -7.30
C GLN A 72 1.40 -2.57 -7.16
N PHE A 73 0.18 -2.16 -7.53
CA PHE A 73 -0.97 -3.06 -7.54
C PHE A 73 -0.86 -4.16 -8.61
N ALA A 74 -0.30 -3.84 -9.77
CA ALA A 74 -0.01 -4.82 -10.82
C ALA A 74 1.06 -5.82 -10.35
N ASP A 75 2.06 -5.39 -9.60
CA ASP A 75 3.08 -6.27 -9.02
C ASP A 75 2.48 -7.24 -8.00
N VAL A 76 1.63 -6.72 -7.11
CA VAL A 76 0.89 -7.56 -6.16
C VAL A 76 0.02 -8.55 -6.91
N ALA A 77 -0.74 -8.12 -7.91
CA ALA A 77 -1.59 -9.00 -8.71
C ALA A 77 -0.76 -10.07 -9.45
N ALA A 78 0.37 -9.70 -10.05
CA ALA A 78 1.25 -10.62 -10.76
C ALA A 78 1.82 -11.70 -9.83
N VAL A 79 2.21 -11.34 -8.61
CA VAL A 79 2.72 -12.31 -7.64
C VAL A 79 1.59 -13.15 -7.03
N VAL A 80 0.46 -12.56 -6.68
CA VAL A 80 -0.67 -13.27 -6.07
C VAL A 80 -1.30 -14.26 -7.06
N PHE A 81 -1.55 -13.83 -8.31
CA PHE A 81 -2.12 -14.73 -9.32
C PHE A 81 -1.08 -15.65 -9.96
N GLY A 82 0.15 -15.17 -10.18
CA GLY A 82 1.23 -15.97 -10.75
C GLY A 82 1.81 -16.96 -9.74
N LEU A 83 2.57 -16.46 -8.77
CA LEU A 83 3.26 -17.29 -7.78
C LEU A 83 2.30 -17.89 -6.75
N GLY A 84 1.27 -17.14 -6.32
CA GLY A 84 0.28 -17.65 -5.37
C GLY A 84 -0.59 -18.76 -5.97
N GLY A 85 -0.88 -18.67 -7.28
CA GLY A 85 -1.47 -19.75 -8.07
C GLY A 85 -0.57 -20.97 -8.16
N LEU A 86 0.68 -20.76 -8.59
CA LEU A 86 1.66 -21.85 -8.78
C LEU A 86 1.97 -22.60 -7.46
N MET A 87 2.04 -21.90 -6.33
CA MET A 87 2.27 -22.50 -5.02
C MET A 87 1.02 -23.14 -4.40
N GLY A 88 -0.14 -23.08 -5.07
CA GLY A 88 -1.41 -23.60 -4.59
C GLY A 88 -1.89 -22.91 -3.31
N VAL A 89 -1.52 -21.64 -3.11
CA VAL A 89 -2.03 -20.80 -2.01
C VAL A 89 -3.38 -20.20 -2.42
N PHE A 90 -3.52 -19.83 -3.69
CA PHE A 90 -4.76 -19.35 -4.27
C PHE A 90 -5.15 -20.22 -5.46
N PRO A 91 -6.23 -21.02 -5.37
CA PRO A 91 -6.69 -21.78 -6.52
C PRO A 91 -7.09 -20.84 -7.66
N TRP A 92 -6.78 -21.23 -8.90
CA TRP A 92 -7.25 -20.54 -10.12
C TRP A 92 -8.72 -20.86 -10.43
N GLU A 93 -9.55 -20.85 -9.40
CA GLU A 93 -10.99 -21.00 -9.51
C GLU A 93 -11.58 -19.62 -9.79
N GLY A 94 -12.41 -19.52 -10.83
CA GLY A 94 -13.04 -18.27 -11.24
C GLY A 94 -13.64 -17.44 -10.08
N PRO A 95 -14.40 -18.03 -9.14
CA PRO A 95 -14.96 -17.31 -8.00
C PRO A 95 -13.91 -16.72 -7.06
N VAL A 96 -12.85 -17.48 -6.75
CA VAL A 96 -11.75 -17.04 -5.88
C VAL A 96 -10.94 -15.94 -6.56
N LEU A 97 -10.69 -16.09 -7.86
CA LEU A 97 -9.97 -15.13 -8.67
C LEU A 97 -10.71 -13.78 -8.73
N LEU A 98 -12.04 -13.83 -8.89
CA LEU A 98 -12.91 -12.66 -8.88
C LEU A 98 -12.98 -12.00 -7.50
N LEU A 99 -13.03 -12.80 -6.43
CA LEU A 99 -13.02 -12.29 -5.05
C LEU A 99 -11.70 -11.59 -4.70
N VAL A 100 -10.56 -12.24 -4.96
CA VAL A 100 -9.23 -11.68 -4.74
C VAL A 100 -8.99 -10.46 -5.62
N GLY A 101 -9.39 -10.52 -6.89
CA GLY A 101 -9.33 -9.37 -7.81
C GLY A 101 -10.23 -8.21 -7.37
N GLY A 102 -11.41 -8.50 -6.83
CA GLY A 102 -12.33 -7.53 -6.25
C GLY A 102 -11.73 -6.85 -5.02
N MET A 103 -11.13 -7.63 -4.11
CA MET A 103 -10.41 -7.06 -2.95
C MET A 103 -9.26 -6.17 -3.38
N LEU A 104 -8.42 -6.62 -4.32
CA LEU A 104 -7.32 -5.80 -4.88
C LEU A 104 -7.82 -4.49 -5.48
N THR A 105 -8.90 -4.55 -6.26
CA THR A 105 -9.51 -3.37 -6.89
C THR A 105 -10.08 -2.43 -5.83
N PHE A 106 -10.77 -2.96 -4.82
CA PHE A 106 -11.31 -2.19 -3.71
C PHE A 106 -10.19 -1.49 -2.93
N THR A 107 -9.11 -2.21 -2.60
CA THR A 107 -7.95 -1.64 -1.92
C THR A 107 -7.30 -0.55 -2.76
N TYR A 108 -7.20 -0.71 -4.09
CA TYR A 108 -6.70 0.34 -4.98
C TYR A 108 -7.52 1.63 -4.90
N PHE A 109 -8.84 1.53 -5.02
CA PHE A 109 -9.72 2.69 -4.90
C PHE A 109 -9.67 3.31 -3.50
N ALA A 110 -9.63 2.49 -2.45
CA ALA A 110 -9.48 2.97 -1.08
C ALA A 110 -8.17 3.74 -0.88
N SER A 111 -7.04 3.22 -1.38
CA SER A 111 -5.75 3.91 -1.32
C SER A 111 -5.76 5.22 -2.10
N LEU A 112 -6.35 5.27 -3.30
CA LEU A 112 -6.53 6.51 -4.04
C LEU A 112 -7.38 7.53 -3.27
N LEU A 113 -8.46 7.08 -2.63
CA LEU A 113 -9.36 7.94 -1.87
C LEU A 113 -8.67 8.52 -0.64
N ILE A 114 -7.90 7.71 0.10
CA ILE A 114 -7.07 8.17 1.22
C ILE A 114 -6.06 9.20 0.74
N PHE A 115 -5.36 8.92 -0.37
CA PHE A 115 -4.38 9.85 -0.92
C PHE A 115 -5.02 11.19 -1.30
N ARG A 116 -6.18 11.16 -1.98
CA ARG A 116 -6.95 12.36 -2.32
C ARG A 116 -7.42 13.12 -1.09
N LEU A 117 -7.84 12.44 -0.04
CA LEU A 117 -8.24 13.07 1.22
C LEU A 117 -7.06 13.77 1.91
N ILE A 118 -5.87 13.16 1.89
CA ILE A 118 -4.66 13.75 2.44
C ILE A 118 -4.26 14.98 1.62
N GLU A 119 -4.23 14.86 0.29
CA GLU A 119 -3.92 15.97 -0.64
C GLU A 119 -4.89 17.14 -0.42
N PHE A 120 -6.20 16.86 -0.35
CA PHE A 120 -7.23 17.85 -0.08
C PHE A 120 -7.06 18.52 1.29
N SER A 121 -6.74 17.75 2.32
CA SER A 121 -6.53 18.26 3.68
C SER A 121 -5.28 19.14 3.78
N CYS A 122 -4.20 18.75 3.10
CA CYS A 122 -2.97 19.54 3.00
C CYS A 122 -3.20 20.83 2.22
N ASN A 123 -3.88 20.77 1.07
CA ASN A 123 -4.19 21.94 0.27
C ASN A 123 -5.04 22.97 1.04
N ARG A 124 -5.97 22.49 1.88
CA ARG A 124 -6.78 23.35 2.76
C ARG A 124 -5.95 24.00 3.86
N ARG A 125 -4.99 23.28 4.44
CA ARG A 125 -4.04 23.81 5.44
C ARG A 125 -3.10 24.85 4.84
N ASP A 126 -2.58 24.61 3.63
CA ASP A 126 -1.71 25.56 2.94
C ASP A 126 -2.45 26.82 2.55
N SER A 127 -3.68 26.70 2.03
CA SER A 127 -4.53 27.86 1.72
C SER A 127 -4.83 28.68 2.97
N ALA A 128 -5.15 28.04 4.10
CA ALA A 128 -5.39 28.72 5.37
C ALA A 128 -4.12 29.40 5.92
N ARG A 129 -2.94 28.82 5.69
CA ARG A 129 -1.66 29.40 6.09
C ARG A 129 -1.30 30.61 5.24
N ILE A 130 -1.47 30.52 3.91
CA ILE A 130 -1.22 31.61 2.97
C ILE A 130 -2.15 32.79 3.28
N ASN A 131 -3.43 32.55 3.55
CA ASN A 131 -4.39 33.62 3.85
C ASN A 131 -4.04 34.35 5.17
N ARG A 132 -3.53 33.63 6.18
CA ARG A 132 -3.02 34.25 7.42
C ARG A 132 -1.74 35.04 7.19
N MET A 133 -0.87 34.62 6.27
CA MET A 133 0.33 35.39 5.92
C MET A 133 -0.04 36.67 5.18
N LEU A 134 -0.96 36.61 4.21
CA LEU A 134 -1.46 37.76 3.46
C LEU A 134 -2.15 38.79 4.36
N ALA A 135 -3.00 38.35 5.29
CA ALA A 135 -3.66 39.23 6.25
C ALA A 135 -2.67 39.96 7.16
N ARG A 136 -1.57 39.30 7.57
CA ARG A 136 -0.51 39.93 8.36
C ARG A 136 0.30 40.95 7.56
N THR A 137 0.51 40.72 6.27
CA THR A 137 1.25 41.66 5.40
C THR A 137 0.41 42.89 5.07
N GLN A 138 -0.89 42.72 4.75
CA GLN A 138 -1.80 43.84 4.48
C GLN A 138 -2.09 44.69 5.72
N GLY A 139 -2.24 44.08 6.90
CA GLY A 139 -2.37 44.82 8.16
C GLY A 139 -1.14 45.66 8.51
N ARG A 140 0.03 45.32 7.95
CA ARG A 140 1.29 46.05 8.16
C ARG A 140 1.51 47.18 7.14
N THR A 141 0.81 47.16 6.00
CA THR A 141 0.90 48.21 4.96
C THR A 141 -0.26 49.22 5.03
N GLY A 142 -1.37 48.88 5.68
CA GLY A 142 -2.52 49.77 5.85
C GLY A 142 -2.51 50.65 7.11
N GLY A 143 -1.48 50.55 7.96
CA GLY A 143 -1.36 51.30 9.22
C GLY A 143 -0.50 52.58 9.17
N ASP A 144 0.03 52.93 8.00
CA ASP A 144 0.92 54.07 7.78
C ASP A 144 0.25 55.24 7.02
N ARG A 145 -1.06 55.43 7.21
CA ARG A 145 -1.78 56.61 6.71
C ARG A 145 -2.62 57.26 7.80
#